data_AF-A0A7Y4XNI3-F1
#
_entry.id   AF-A0A7Y4XNI3-F1
#
_cell.length_a   1.000
_cell.length_b   1.000
_cell.length_c   1.000
_cell.angle_alpha   90.00
_cell.angle_beta   90.00
_cell.angle_gamma   90.00
#
_symmetry.space_group_name_H-M   'P 1'
#
loop_
_entity.id
_entity.type
_entity.pdbx_description
1 polymer ?
#
loop_
_entity_poly.entity_id
_entity_poly.type
_entity_poly.pdbx_seq_one_letter_code
_entity_poly.pdbx_strand_id
1 'polypeptide(L)'
;MAKIIGINKGNSTASTTIYDPTCSSGSLLIKAGEEAEKSITLFGQEMDIATVALASMNMVLHNQAQNLHGIRQGNTISDPKFIKKDGDKEVLEAFDYAVANPPFSFASWTKGFIDDKTKARSYRASVKYCKRLN
;
A
#
# COMPACT_ATOMS: atom_id res chain seq x y z
N MET A 1 4.96 18.34 8.00
CA MET A 1 4.02 17.20 8.13
C MET A 1 3.43 16.91 6.76
N ALA A 2 3.25 15.64 6.40
CA ALA A 2 2.57 15.27 5.15
C ALA A 2 1.07 15.57 5.30
N LYS A 3 0.51 16.34 4.38
CA LYS A 3 -0.93 16.65 4.34
C LYS A 3 -1.57 15.77 3.27
N ILE A 4 -2.63 15.06 3.64
CA ILE A 4 -3.37 14.22 2.70
C ILE A 4 -4.34 15.12 1.93
N ILE A 5 -4.12 15.24 0.62
CA ILE A 5 -4.93 16.09 -0.24
C ILE A 5 -6.15 15.28 -0.70
N GLY A 6 -7.34 15.82 -0.48
CA GLY A 6 -8.58 15.23 -0.98
C GLY A 6 -9.43 14.51 0.06
N ILE A 7 -8.96 14.35 1.30
CA ILE A 7 -9.77 13.82 2.42
C ILE A 7 -9.94 14.92 3.46
N ASN A 8 -11.18 15.16 3.89
CA ASN A 8 -11.52 16.05 4.99
C ASN A 8 -12.90 15.70 5.58
N LYS A 9 -13.25 16.34 6.70
CA LYS A 9 -14.56 16.20 7.34
C LYS A 9 -15.76 16.51 6.43
N GLY A 10 -15.62 17.42 5.49
CA GLY A 10 -16.69 17.87 4.59
C GLY A 10 -17.03 16.88 3.48
N ASN A 11 -16.05 16.08 3.04
CA ASN A 11 -16.21 15.15 1.91
C ASN A 11 -16.14 13.66 2.29
N SER A 12 -15.68 13.33 3.49
CA SER A 12 -15.61 11.95 3.96
C SER A 12 -16.96 11.50 4.53
N THR A 13 -17.33 10.25 4.27
CA THR A 13 -18.57 9.62 4.74
C THR A 13 -18.24 8.26 5.37
N ALA A 14 -19.19 7.64 6.08
CA ALA A 14 -18.96 6.32 6.67
C ALA A 14 -18.70 5.22 5.63
N SER A 15 -19.17 5.42 4.40
CA SER A 15 -18.90 4.55 3.25
C SER A 15 -17.57 4.83 2.56
N THR A 16 -16.83 5.87 2.97
CA THR A 16 -15.55 6.22 2.35
C THR A 16 -14.50 5.16 2.67
N THR A 17 -13.83 4.70 1.63
CA THR A 17 -12.83 3.63 1.67
C THR A 17 -11.45 4.15 1.26
N ILE A 18 -10.42 3.77 2.02
CA ILE A 18 -9.03 4.14 1.72
C ILE A 18 -8.17 2.89 1.66
N TYR A 19 -7.35 2.79 0.62
CA TYR A 19 -6.42 1.69 0.45
C TYR A 19 -4.97 2.14 0.40
N ASP A 20 -4.10 1.45 1.14
CA ASP A 20 -2.64 1.56 1.02
C ASP A 20 -2.01 0.23 0.57
N PRO A 21 -1.50 0.15 -0.68
CA PRO A 21 -0.91 -1.06 -1.25
C PRO A 21 0.49 -1.40 -0.68
N THR A 22 1.12 -0.51 0.08
CA THR A 22 2.44 -0.72 0.67
C THR A 22 2.47 -0.06 2.04
N CYS A 23 1.56 -0.49 2.92
CA CYS A 23 1.24 0.28 4.11
C CYS A 23 2.36 0.35 5.14
N SER A 24 3.37 -0.54 5.04
CA SER A 24 4.47 -0.63 5.98
C SER A 24 3.93 -0.60 7.41
N SER A 25 4.43 0.27 8.29
CA SER A 25 3.96 0.44 9.67
C SER A 25 2.53 1.00 9.82
N GLY A 26 1.81 1.29 8.75
CA GLY A 26 0.43 1.81 8.78
C GLY A 26 0.33 3.31 9.07
N SER A 27 1.45 4.03 9.17
CA SER A 27 1.45 5.45 9.57
C SER A 27 0.70 6.39 8.61
N LEU A 28 0.69 6.09 7.31
CA LEU A 28 -0.08 6.87 6.33
C LEU A 28 -1.58 6.63 6.46
N LEU A 29 -1.98 5.37 6.64
CA LEU A 29 -3.38 4.99 6.88
C LEU A 29 -3.92 5.61 8.17
N ILE A 30 -3.12 5.65 9.25
CA ILE A 30 -3.51 6.32 10.51
C ILE A 30 -3.79 7.81 10.25
N LYS A 31 -2.87 8.50 9.58
CA LYS A 31 -3.06 9.92 9.23
C LYS A 31 -4.28 10.15 8.35
N ALA A 32 -4.57 9.22 7.44
CA ALA A 32 -5.74 9.29 6.58
C ALA A 32 -7.04 9.17 7.38
N GLY A 33 -7.07 8.26 8.36
CA GLY A 33 -8.17 8.13 9.32
C GLY A 33 -8.35 9.37 10.19
N GLU A 34 -7.25 9.96 10.67
CA GLU A 34 -7.26 11.18 11.49
C GLU A 34 -7.79 12.40 10.71
N GLU A 35 -7.33 12.61 9.46
CA GLU A 35 -7.75 13.74 8.62
C GLU A 35 -9.23 13.67 8.19
N ALA A 36 -9.79 12.46 8.09
CA ALA A 36 -11.20 12.28 7.76
C ALA A 36 -12.15 12.76 8.87
N GLU A 37 -11.69 12.81 10.13
CA GLU A 37 -12.46 13.15 11.35
C GLU A 37 -13.79 12.36 11.49
N LYS A 38 -13.92 11.22 10.80
CA LYS A 38 -15.11 10.36 10.74
C LYS A 38 -14.68 8.90 10.66
N SER A 39 -15.58 7.99 11.03
CA SER A 39 -15.39 6.55 10.86
C SER A 39 -15.41 6.17 9.37
N ILE A 40 -14.23 6.09 8.76
CA ILE A 40 -14.02 5.60 7.40
C ILE A 40 -13.48 4.17 7.43
N THR A 41 -13.48 3.47 6.30
CA THR A 41 -12.93 2.11 6.22
C THR A 41 -11.53 2.11 5.63
N LEU A 42 -10.56 1.57 6.38
CA LEU A 42 -9.15 1.51 6.02
C LEU A 42 -8.74 0.11 5.58
N PHE A 43 -8.03 0.03 4.47
CA PHE A 43 -7.51 -1.20 3.86
C PHE A 43 -6.00 -1.07 3.66
N GLY A 44 -5.24 -2.09 4.07
CA GLY A 44 -3.79 -2.10 3.91
C GLY A 44 -3.29 -3.40 3.30
N GLN A 45 -2.22 -3.31 2.51
CA GLN A 45 -1.45 -4.46 2.06
C GLN A 45 0.04 -4.22 2.29
N GLU A 46 0.73 -5.25 2.76
CA GLU A 46 2.17 -5.21 3.01
C GLU A 46 2.79 -6.59 2.71
N MET A 47 3.99 -6.61 2.15
CA MET A 47 4.67 -7.84 1.74
C MET A 47 5.21 -8.62 2.95
N ASP A 48 5.82 -7.91 3.91
CA ASP A 48 6.50 -8.52 5.05
C ASP A 48 5.58 -8.77 6.25
N ILE A 49 5.56 -10.00 6.75
CA ILE A 49 4.65 -10.42 7.83
C ILE A 49 4.93 -9.72 9.17
N ALA A 50 6.21 -9.45 9.49
CA ALA A 50 6.56 -8.74 10.72
C ALA A 50 6.06 -7.29 10.66
N THR A 51 6.15 -6.69 9.48
CA THR A 51 5.66 -5.33 9.23
C THR A 51 4.12 -5.26 9.25
N VAL A 52 3.42 -6.28 8.76
CA VAL A 52 1.95 -6.41 8.91
C VAL A 52 1.52 -6.45 10.39
N ALA A 53 2.25 -7.20 11.23
CA ALA A 53 1.98 -7.27 12.66
C ALA A 53 2.22 -5.92 13.35
N LEU A 54 3.32 -5.25 13.01
CA LEU A 54 3.63 -3.89 13.48
C LEU A 54 2.53 -2.90 13.09
N ALA A 55 2.08 -2.95 11.84
CA ALA A 55 1.04 -2.07 11.33
C ALA A 55 -0.29 -2.29 12.06
N SER A 56 -0.66 -3.54 12.29
CA SER A 56 -1.87 -3.90 13.04
C SER A 56 -1.80 -3.40 14.48
N MET A 57 -0.65 -3.56 15.14
CA MET A 57 -0.40 -3.01 16.48
C MET A 57 -0.52 -1.48 16.49
N ASN A 58 0.06 -0.79 15.49
CA ASN A 58 -0.04 0.66 15.39
C ASN A 58 -1.49 1.13 15.20
N MET A 59 -2.30 0.41 14.42
CA MET A 59 -3.73 0.72 14.29
C MET A 59 -4.47 0.64 15.63
N VAL A 60 -4.13 -0.34 16.48
CA VAL A 60 -4.69 -0.46 17.83
C VAL A 60 -4.22 0.70 18.71
N LEU A 61 -2.91 0.98 18.75
CA LEU A 61 -2.34 2.03 19.60
C LEU A 61 -2.85 3.43 19.26
N HIS A 62 -3.22 3.67 18.00
CA HIS A 62 -3.75 4.94 17.53
C HIS A 62 -5.29 4.99 17.48
N ASN A 63 -6.00 4.04 18.11
CA ASN A 63 -7.46 3.96 18.10
C ASN A 63 -8.06 4.01 16.68
N GLN A 64 -7.43 3.32 15.72
CA GLN A 64 -7.93 3.14 14.35
C GLN A 64 -8.33 1.69 14.06
N ALA A 65 -8.20 0.78 15.02
CA ALA A 65 -8.52 -0.64 14.83
C ALA A 65 -9.99 -0.88 14.43
N GLN A 66 -10.93 -0.08 14.94
CA GLN A 66 -12.35 -0.19 14.57
C GLN A 66 -12.65 0.29 13.14
N ASN A 67 -11.79 1.16 12.59
CA ASN A 67 -11.89 1.67 11.22
C ASN A 67 -11.12 0.75 10.24
N LEU A 68 -10.30 -0.16 10.74
CA LEU A 68 -9.46 -1.05 9.95
C LEU A 68 -10.25 -2.29 9.51
N HIS A 69 -10.45 -2.45 8.21
CA HIS A 69 -10.97 -3.69 7.65
C HIS A 69 -9.95 -4.83 7.74
N GLY A 70 -8.67 -4.50 7.51
CA GLY A 70 -7.56 -5.42 7.72
C GLY A 70 -6.31 -5.03 6.95
N ILE A 71 -5.17 -5.56 7.40
CA ILE A 71 -3.89 -5.47 6.70
C ILE A 71 -3.56 -6.87 6.18
N ARG A 72 -3.52 -7.01 4.86
CA ARG A 72 -3.28 -8.30 4.20
C ARG A 72 -1.80 -8.45 3.87
N GLN A 73 -1.27 -9.65 4.12
CA GLN A 73 0.11 -9.98 3.78
C GLN A 73 0.21 -10.44 2.32
N GLY A 74 1.09 -9.84 1.53
CA GLY A 74 1.36 -10.23 0.14
C GLY A 74 1.97 -9.11 -0.69
N ASN A 75 2.70 -9.46 -1.76
CA ASN A 75 3.18 -8.48 -2.74
C ASN A 75 2.00 -8.00 -3.58
N THR A 76 1.69 -6.71 -3.51
CA THR A 76 0.53 -6.11 -4.17
C THR A 76 0.53 -6.25 -5.69
N ILE A 77 1.69 -6.38 -6.32
CA ILE A 77 1.78 -6.56 -7.77
C ILE A 77 1.48 -8.01 -8.15
N SER A 78 2.12 -8.98 -7.50
CA SER A 78 2.00 -10.42 -7.87
C SER A 78 0.84 -11.14 -7.22
N ASP A 79 0.37 -10.65 -6.08
CA ASP A 79 -0.63 -11.29 -5.22
C ASP A 79 -1.51 -10.21 -4.56
N PRO A 80 -2.33 -9.49 -5.36
CA PRO A 80 -3.25 -8.49 -4.84
C PRO A 80 -4.29 -9.16 -3.93
N LYS A 81 -4.50 -8.63 -2.73
CA LYS A 81 -5.34 -9.28 -1.71
C LYS A 81 -6.78 -8.77 -1.62
N PHE A 82 -7.06 -7.63 -2.22
CA PHE A 82 -8.39 -7.04 -2.24
C PHE A 82 -9.03 -7.26 -3.61
N ILE A 83 -9.70 -8.41 -3.73
CA ILE A 83 -10.36 -8.89 -4.94
C ILE A 83 -11.82 -9.13 -4.61
N LYS A 84 -12.72 -8.66 -5.47
CA LYS A 84 -14.16 -8.93 -5.41
C LYS A 84 -14.58 -9.83 -6.57
N LYS A 85 -15.65 -10.60 -6.36
CA LYS A 85 -16.30 -11.34 -7.44
C LYS A 85 -17.27 -10.44 -8.18
N ASP A 86 -17.18 -10.43 -9.50
CA ASP A 86 -18.13 -9.81 -10.41
C ASP A 86 -18.65 -10.91 -11.36
N GLY A 87 -19.76 -11.52 -10.95
CA GLY A 87 -20.23 -12.79 -11.53
C GLY A 87 -19.20 -13.90 -11.36
N ASP A 88 -18.77 -14.49 -12.48
CA ASP A 88 -17.75 -15.55 -12.53
C ASP A 88 -16.31 -15.02 -12.60
N LYS A 89 -16.11 -13.69 -12.61
CA LYS A 89 -14.78 -13.07 -12.73
C LYS A 89 -14.30 -12.53 -11.40
N GLU A 90 -13.00 -12.66 -11.18
CA GLU A 90 -12.30 -11.99 -10.08
C GLU A 90 -11.77 -10.65 -10.58
N VAL A 91 -12.16 -9.56 -9.92
CA VAL A 91 -11.76 -8.19 -10.25
C VAL A 91 -11.19 -7.50 -9.02
N LEU A 92 -10.27 -6.56 -9.22
CA LEU A 92 -9.72 -5.78 -8.11
C LEU A 92 -10.81 -4.94 -7.44
N GLU A 93 -10.74 -4.87 -6.12
CA GLU A 93 -11.60 -3.98 -5.34
C GLU A 93 -11.24 -2.51 -5.65
N ALA A 94 -12.26 -1.68 -5.82
CA ALA A 94 -12.10 -0.26 -6.09
C ALA A 94 -12.34 0.52 -4.80
N PHE A 95 -11.49 1.50 -4.55
CA PHE A 95 -11.51 2.33 -3.34
C PHE A 95 -11.68 3.80 -3.72
N ASP A 96 -12.22 4.60 -2.81
CA ASP A 96 -12.41 6.05 -3.04
C ASP A 96 -11.09 6.79 -3.06
N TYR A 97 -10.16 6.40 -2.19
CA TYR A 97 -8.83 6.99 -2.10
C TYR A 97 -7.75 5.92 -2.01
N ALA A 98 -6.62 6.20 -2.66
CA ALA A 98 -5.39 5.44 -2.49
C ALA A 98 -4.32 6.33 -1.88
N VAL A 99 -3.66 5.85 -0.83
CA VAL A 99 -2.48 6.49 -0.23
C VAL A 99 -1.34 5.50 -0.28
N ALA A 100 -0.16 5.90 -0.72
CA ALA A 100 0.96 4.96 -0.81
C ALA A 100 2.30 5.68 -0.64
N ASN A 101 3.24 5.02 0.01
CA ASN A 101 4.64 5.39 0.00
C ASN A 101 5.49 4.16 -0.37
N PRO A 102 5.46 3.74 -1.65
CA PRO A 102 6.16 2.54 -2.07
C PRO A 102 7.68 2.72 -1.94
N PRO A 103 8.44 1.64 -1.64
CA PRO A 103 9.88 1.71 -1.56
C PRO A 103 10.48 2.14 -2.90
N PHE A 104 11.31 3.19 -2.89
CA PHE A 104 12.01 3.65 -4.09
C PHE A 104 13.01 2.60 -4.58
N SER A 105 13.00 2.31 -5.89
CA SER A 105 13.95 1.41 -6.55
C SER A 105 13.98 -0.01 -6.00
N PHE A 106 12.82 -0.61 -5.73
CA PHE A 106 12.73 -2.01 -5.34
C PHE A 106 13.17 -2.93 -6.49
N ALA A 107 14.41 -3.40 -6.42
CA ALA A 107 15.05 -4.18 -7.49
C ALA A 107 14.37 -5.54 -7.75
N SER A 108 13.72 -6.11 -6.73
CA SER A 108 13.08 -7.42 -6.79
C SER A 108 11.56 -7.33 -6.94
N TRP A 109 11.04 -6.31 -7.61
CA TRP A 109 9.59 -6.14 -7.83
C TRP A 109 8.95 -7.31 -8.59
N THR A 110 9.74 -8.09 -9.34
CA THR A 110 9.34 -9.33 -10.01
C THR A 110 9.16 -10.52 -9.07
N LYS A 111 9.44 -10.36 -7.76
CA LYS A 111 9.28 -11.41 -6.75
C LYS A 111 7.82 -11.85 -6.69
N GLY A 112 7.55 -13.10 -7.06
CA GLY A 112 6.21 -13.68 -7.19
C GLY A 112 5.77 -13.89 -8.64
N PHE A 113 6.42 -13.26 -9.63
CA PHE A 113 6.20 -13.51 -11.06
C PHE A 113 7.27 -14.41 -11.68
N ILE A 114 8.51 -14.31 -11.21
CA ILE A 114 9.66 -15.05 -11.72
C ILE A 114 10.14 -15.99 -10.63
N ASP A 115 10.16 -17.30 -10.90
CA ASP A 115 10.72 -18.32 -10.01
C ASP A 115 12.21 -18.02 -9.73
N ASP A 116 12.59 -18.08 -8.46
CA ASP A 116 13.91 -17.70 -7.91
C ASP A 116 15.06 -18.56 -8.48
N LYS A 117 14.72 -19.61 -9.25
CA LYS A 117 15.68 -20.46 -9.98
C LYS A 117 16.37 -19.76 -11.14
N THR A 118 15.83 -18.65 -11.63
CA THR A 118 16.50 -17.84 -12.67
C THR A 118 17.44 -16.85 -12.02
N LYS A 119 18.60 -17.35 -11.52
CA LYS A 119 19.71 -16.54 -11.01
C LYS A 119 19.93 -15.32 -11.91
N ALA A 120 19.56 -14.14 -11.42
CA ALA A 120 19.98 -12.89 -12.02
C ALA A 120 21.51 -12.81 -11.93
N ARG A 121 22.19 -13.06 -13.04
CA ARG A 121 23.56 -12.56 -13.25
C ARG A 121 23.51 -11.07 -12.97
N SER A 122 24.14 -10.69 -11.86
CA SER A 122 24.45 -9.30 -11.54
C SER A 122 25.23 -8.68 -12.71
N TYR A 123 24.54 -7.90 -13.54
CA TYR A 123 25.18 -6.87 -14.35
C TYR A 123 24.91 -5.53 -13.66
N ARG A 124 25.88 -5.05 -12.88
CA ARG A 124 25.91 -3.66 -12.41
C ARG A 124 26.08 -2.76 -13.63
N ALA A 125 25.01 -2.14 -14.10
CA ALA A 125 25.08 -1.00 -15.00
C ALA A 125 24.84 0.28 -14.20
N SER A 126 25.92 0.87 -13.69
CA SER A 126 25.92 2.26 -13.23
C SER A 126 26.00 3.17 -14.46
N VAL A 127 24.87 3.70 -14.91
CA VAL A 127 24.82 4.75 -15.93
C VAL A 127 25.11 6.08 -15.26
N LYS A 128 26.35 6.56 -15.36
CA LYS A 128 26.71 7.97 -15.13
C LYS A 128 26.50 8.73 -16.44
N TYR A 129 25.52 9.62 -16.49
CA TYR A 129 25.38 10.56 -17.61
C TYR A 129 26.36 11.74 -17.42
N CYS A 130 27.27 11.93 -18.38
CA CYS A 130 28.04 13.15 -18.57
C CYS A 130 28.06 13.45 -20.07
N LYS A 131 27.35 14.51 -20.49
CA LYS A 131 27.27 14.93 -21.89
C LYS A 131 28.21 16.13 -22.07
N ARG A 132 29.24 15.99 -22.91
CA ARG A 132 30.01 17.11 -23.46
C ARG A 132 29.65 17.23 -24.93
N LEU A 133 29.06 18.36 -25.31
CA LEU A 133 28.72 18.71 -26.68
C LEU A 133 29.98 19.25 -27.36
N ASN A 134 30.35 18.65 -28.49
CA ASN A 134 30.87 19.36 -29.67
C ASN A 134 30.03 18.88 -30.85
#